data_AF-A0A345QIS4-F1
#
_entry.id   AF-A0A345QIS4-F1
#
_cell.length_a   1.000
_cell.length_b   1.000
_cell.length_c   1.000
_cell.angle_alpha   90.00
_cell.angle_beta   90.00
_cell.angle_gamma   90.00
#
_symmetry.space_group_name_H-M   'P 1'
#
loop_
_entity.id
_entity.type
_entity.pdbx_description
1 polymer ?
#
loop_
_entity_poly.entity_id
_entity_poly.type
_entity_poly.pdbx_seq_one_letter_code
_entity_poly.pdbx_strand_id
1 'polypeptide(L)'
;MKDHKTSVADLVGRDQTGLKATGDVVTILECHEHMKQCKSFETGPAGIVLIQNYDLTKNYRTTQAAFADISDLFQILKTVSACDRKAIIRGEPTFDIRETGYRPKTKNPQPVRVKGIPALNADRNLVTEPPTYKDAPRRWHVIDADNIGSEFWQGLDLIQDAERIARRFRAGLPEWLRGTAMIVQLSSSHGVEHYVVPTDPDGNVGEPELKTAKPKLHLFYLTDRALTADQGDLLAKEIGTDPAPARTVQHVYTATPAFFDTKNNSVADPLGRERWFLLDGDAHATLPGPSAAMWEHKSGIGGGKRHFRTFTSTGLTKF
;
A
#
# COMPACT_ATOMS: atom_id res chain seq x y z
N MET A 1 -17.37 8.86 -39.30
CA MET A 1 -17.40 9.00 -37.83
C MET A 1 -15.96 9.13 -37.37
N LYS A 2 -15.57 10.31 -36.85
CA LYS A 2 -14.20 10.57 -36.37
C LYS A 2 -14.18 10.32 -34.87
N ASP A 3 -13.30 9.42 -34.43
CA ASP A 3 -13.09 9.12 -33.01
C ASP A 3 -12.55 10.36 -32.28
N HIS A 4 -13.38 10.96 -31.43
CA HIS A 4 -12.93 11.95 -30.48
C HIS A 4 -12.15 11.25 -29.36
N LYS A 5 -10.84 11.14 -29.54
CA LYS A 5 -9.92 10.90 -28.42
C LYS A 5 -9.91 12.14 -27.54
N THR A 6 -10.71 12.15 -26.48
CA THR A 6 -10.57 13.11 -25.38
C THR A 6 -9.16 12.97 -24.84
N SER A 7 -8.35 14.04 -24.93
CA SER A 7 -6.99 13.99 -24.41
C SER A 7 -7.03 14.06 -22.88
N VAL A 8 -6.09 13.42 -22.20
CA VAL A 8 -5.94 13.54 -20.74
C VAL A 8 -5.74 15.01 -20.33
N ALA A 9 -5.23 15.85 -21.21
CA ALA A 9 -5.11 17.30 -20.99
C ALA A 9 -6.48 18.01 -20.90
N ASP A 10 -7.51 17.55 -21.62
CA ASP A 10 -8.86 18.11 -21.58
C ASP A 10 -9.59 17.83 -20.26
N LEU A 11 -9.18 16.78 -19.54
CA LEU A 11 -9.72 16.42 -18.22
C LEU A 11 -9.09 17.22 -17.07
N VAL A 12 -7.92 17.84 -17.29
CA VAL A 12 -7.12 18.49 -16.23
C VAL A 12 -7.26 20.02 -16.24
N GLY A 13 -7.83 20.60 -17.30
CA GLY A 13 -7.84 22.05 -17.55
C GLY A 13 -9.05 22.85 -17.07
N ARG A 14 -10.07 22.26 -16.43
CA ARG A 14 -11.23 23.04 -15.95
C ARG A 14 -11.08 23.41 -14.47
N ASP A 15 -10.48 24.58 -14.29
CA ASP A 15 -10.68 25.55 -13.20
C ASP A 15 -10.78 24.98 -11.76
N GLN A 16 -9.65 25.02 -11.03
CA GLN A 16 -9.59 24.81 -9.58
C GLN A 16 -8.78 25.90 -8.88
N THR A 17 -8.82 27.14 -9.40
CA THR A 17 -8.15 28.31 -8.81
C THR A 17 -8.86 28.84 -7.55
N GLY A 18 -9.27 27.94 -6.65
CA GLY A 18 -10.04 28.31 -5.45
C GLY A 18 -10.09 27.28 -4.31
N LEU A 19 -9.32 26.18 -4.34
CA LEU A 19 -9.31 25.22 -3.24
C LEU A 19 -8.36 25.67 -2.11
N LYS A 20 -8.91 26.43 -1.15
CA LYS A 20 -8.38 26.43 0.22
C LYS A 20 -8.25 24.97 0.65
N ALA A 21 -7.11 24.57 1.23
CA ALA A 21 -6.83 23.21 1.68
C ALA A 21 -7.98 22.66 2.54
N THR A 22 -8.89 21.95 1.89
CA THR A 22 -9.86 21.09 2.54
C THR A 22 -9.09 19.82 2.87
N GLY A 23 -9.08 19.42 4.15
CA GLY A 23 -8.40 18.19 4.56
C GLY A 23 -8.90 17.00 3.74
N ASP A 24 -8.02 16.02 3.52
CA ASP A 24 -8.42 14.76 2.87
C ASP A 24 -8.79 13.74 3.96
N VAL A 25 -9.31 12.58 3.56
CA VAL A 25 -9.87 11.57 4.45
C VAL A 25 -9.24 10.21 4.19
N VAL A 26 -8.99 9.48 5.26
CA VAL A 26 -8.70 8.04 5.22
C VAL A 26 -9.93 7.26 5.70
N THR A 27 -10.37 6.28 4.91
CA THR A 27 -11.42 5.35 5.31
C THR A 27 -10.77 4.20 6.08
N ILE A 28 -11.21 3.98 7.31
CA ILE A 28 -10.71 2.94 8.22
C ILE A 28 -11.76 1.84 8.31
N LEU A 29 -11.28 0.61 8.14
CA LEU A 29 -12.08 -0.62 8.23
C LEU A 29 -11.71 -1.35 9.52
N GLU A 30 -12.70 -1.80 10.27
CA GLU A 30 -12.51 -2.59 11.48
C GLU A 30 -13.30 -3.90 11.38
N CYS A 31 -12.61 -5.05 11.49
CA CYS A 31 -13.26 -6.35 11.50
C CYS A 31 -13.84 -6.72 12.88
N HIS A 32 -14.56 -7.83 12.97
CA HIS A 32 -15.15 -8.33 14.23
C HIS A 32 -14.09 -8.71 15.29
N GLU A 33 -14.51 -8.81 16.56
CA GLU A 33 -13.63 -8.99 17.73
C GLU A 33 -12.69 -10.20 17.69
N HIS A 34 -13.06 -11.25 16.97
CA HIS A 34 -12.27 -12.48 16.87
C HIS A 34 -11.54 -12.65 15.53
N MET A 35 -11.58 -11.63 14.67
CA MET A 35 -10.97 -11.67 13.34
C MET A 35 -9.76 -10.73 13.33
N LYS A 36 -8.74 -11.02 12.52
CA LYS A 36 -7.52 -10.22 12.41
C LYS A 36 -7.29 -9.72 10.98
N GLN A 37 -6.93 -8.44 10.87
CA GLN A 37 -6.40 -7.78 9.68
C GLN A 37 -4.86 -7.65 9.72
N CYS A 38 -4.18 -8.42 10.58
CA CYS A 38 -2.73 -8.56 10.56
C CYS A 38 -2.31 -9.94 10.05
N LYS A 39 -1.11 -10.01 9.48
CA LYS A 39 -0.45 -11.28 9.16
C LYS A 39 0.12 -11.85 10.45
N SER A 40 -0.05 -13.15 10.67
CA SER A 40 0.53 -13.83 11.84
C SER A 40 1.61 -14.82 11.40
N PHE A 41 2.66 -14.90 12.20
CA PHE A 41 3.81 -15.77 11.99
C PHE A 41 3.98 -16.66 13.21
N GLU A 42 3.94 -17.97 13.02
CA GLU A 42 4.08 -18.94 14.10
C GLU A 42 5.33 -19.79 13.91
N THR A 43 6.24 -19.74 14.86
CA THR A 43 7.45 -20.56 14.86
C THR A 43 7.17 -21.94 15.42
N GLY A 44 7.18 -22.95 14.55
CA GLY A 44 7.04 -24.36 14.89
C GLY A 44 8.28 -24.96 15.56
N PRO A 45 8.21 -26.23 16.02
CA PRO A 45 9.26 -26.89 16.81
C PRO A 45 10.64 -27.01 16.14
N ALA A 46 10.70 -26.84 14.81
CA ALA A 46 11.91 -26.89 14.00
C ALA A 46 12.37 -25.51 13.48
N GLY A 47 11.82 -24.41 13.99
CA GLY A 47 12.07 -23.06 13.46
C GLY A 47 11.29 -22.75 12.18
N ILE A 48 10.36 -23.61 11.77
CA ILE A 48 9.47 -23.40 10.63
C ILE A 48 8.51 -22.27 10.97
N VAL A 49 8.59 -21.16 10.25
CA VAL A 49 7.63 -20.06 10.38
C VAL A 49 6.42 -20.34 9.51
N LEU A 50 5.31 -20.76 10.14
CA LEU A 50 4.00 -20.86 9.51
C LEU A 50 3.41 -19.46 9.35
N ILE A 51 2.95 -19.16 8.14
CA ILE A 51 2.23 -17.93 7.85
C ILE A 51 0.74 -18.20 7.95
N GLN A 52 0.08 -17.51 8.86
CA GLN A 52 -1.36 -17.38 8.84
C GLN A 52 -1.70 -16.05 8.16
N ASN A 53 -2.37 -16.16 7.00
CA ASN A 53 -2.86 -15.02 6.25
C ASN A 53 -4.00 -14.32 7.01
N TYR A 54 -4.29 -13.08 6.61
CA TYR A 54 -5.35 -12.25 7.17
C TYR A 54 -6.70 -12.97 7.18
N ASP A 55 -7.51 -12.71 8.20
CA ASP A 55 -8.89 -13.17 8.21
C ASP A 55 -9.70 -12.36 7.21
N LEU A 56 -10.13 -13.03 6.14
CA LEU A 56 -11.03 -12.44 5.15
C LEU A 56 -12.44 -12.35 5.72
N THR A 57 -12.74 -11.25 6.43
CA THR A 57 -14.10 -11.03 6.91
C THR A 57 -15.03 -10.57 5.80
N LYS A 58 -16.21 -11.18 5.80
CA LYS A 58 -17.34 -10.71 5.01
C LYS A 58 -18.01 -9.48 5.61
N ASN A 59 -17.52 -8.85 6.69
CA ASN A 59 -18.10 -7.61 7.20
C ASN A 59 -17.11 -6.72 7.95
N TYR A 60 -17.26 -5.40 7.75
CA TYR A 60 -16.45 -4.37 8.40
C TYR A 60 -17.34 -3.30 9.03
N ARG A 61 -16.91 -2.77 10.17
CA ARG A 61 -17.32 -1.45 10.65
C ARG A 61 -16.44 -0.41 9.96
N THR A 62 -17.03 0.67 9.48
CA THR A 62 -16.33 1.71 8.73
C THR A 62 -16.36 3.03 9.48
N THR A 63 -15.20 3.68 9.57
CA THR A 63 -15.07 5.06 10.07
C THR A 63 -14.21 5.88 9.11
N GLN A 64 -14.32 7.19 9.17
CA GLN A 64 -13.52 8.10 8.37
C GLN A 64 -12.77 9.07 9.29
N ALA A 65 -11.48 9.30 9.00
CA ALA A 65 -10.65 10.25 9.72
C ALA A 65 -10.09 11.28 8.74
N ALA A 66 -10.32 12.56 9.01
CA ALA A 66 -9.77 13.65 8.23
C ALA A 66 -8.33 13.95 8.67
N PHE A 67 -7.49 14.40 7.74
CA PHE A 67 -6.12 14.83 7.99
C PHE A 67 -5.79 16.07 7.15
N ALA A 68 -4.95 16.97 7.68
CA ALA A 68 -4.54 18.17 6.96
C ALA A 68 -3.23 17.96 6.17
N ASP A 69 -2.30 17.22 6.75
CA ASP A 69 -0.96 16.99 6.19
C ASP A 69 -0.44 15.55 6.42
N ILE A 70 0.79 15.29 5.98
CA ILE A 70 1.42 13.96 6.07
C ILE A 70 1.67 13.54 7.52
N SER A 71 1.87 14.49 8.44
CA SER A 71 2.10 14.21 9.85
C SER A 71 0.80 13.77 10.52
N ASP A 72 -0.32 14.43 10.22
CA ASP A 72 -1.66 14.00 10.66
C ASP A 72 -1.97 12.59 10.14
N LEU A 73 -1.73 12.34 8.83
CA LEU A 73 -1.91 11.02 8.25
C LEU A 73 -1.04 9.98 8.97
N PHE A 74 0.22 10.30 9.26
CA PHE A 74 1.13 9.41 9.98
C PHE A 74 0.59 9.02 11.35
N GLN A 75 0.07 9.98 12.13
CA GLN A 75 -0.51 9.69 13.45
C GLN A 75 -1.76 8.81 13.36
N ILE A 76 -2.61 9.04 12.34
CA ILE A 76 -3.76 8.16 12.08
C ILE A 76 -3.27 6.75 11.74
N LEU A 77 -2.31 6.60 10.83
CA LEU A 77 -1.80 5.30 10.42
C LEU A 77 -1.12 4.55 11.58
N LYS A 78 -0.37 5.23 12.45
CA LYS A 78 0.18 4.63 13.70
C LYS A 78 -0.92 4.14 14.63
N THR A 79 -2.00 4.92 14.79
CA THR A 79 -3.14 4.53 15.63
C THR A 79 -3.87 3.32 15.06
N VAL A 80 -4.06 3.29 13.74
CA VAL A 80 -4.69 2.15 13.05
C VAL A 80 -3.81 0.91 13.15
N SER A 81 -2.49 1.04 12.94
CA SER A 81 -1.56 -0.10 12.93
C SER A 81 -1.35 -0.79 14.27
N ALA A 82 -1.63 -0.08 15.38
CA ALA A 82 -1.63 -0.63 16.73
C ALA A 82 -2.83 -1.56 17.01
N CYS A 83 -3.83 -1.60 16.12
CA CYS A 83 -5.00 -2.46 16.25
C CYS A 83 -4.99 -3.53 15.16
N ASP A 84 -4.79 -4.79 15.55
CA ASP A 84 -4.77 -5.96 14.65
C ASP A 84 -6.07 -6.18 13.88
N ARG A 85 -7.16 -5.55 14.31
CA ARG A 85 -8.47 -5.60 13.66
C ARG A 85 -8.71 -4.53 12.61
N LYS A 86 -7.80 -3.57 12.46
CA LYS A 86 -8.02 -2.43 11.58
C LYS A 86 -7.13 -2.45 10.34
N ALA A 87 -7.69 -1.92 9.26
CA ALA A 87 -7.00 -1.64 8.01
C ALA A 87 -7.50 -0.31 7.45
N ILE A 88 -6.88 0.17 6.38
CA ILE A 88 -7.38 1.35 5.66
C ILE A 88 -7.75 0.96 4.22
N ILE A 89 -8.62 1.78 3.63
CA ILE A 89 -8.97 1.73 2.22
C ILE A 89 -9.03 3.15 1.68
N ARG A 90 -8.70 3.32 0.40
CA ARG A 90 -8.75 4.61 -0.28
C ARG A 90 -10.19 5.05 -0.61
N GLY A 91 -11.02 4.06 -0.92
CA GLY A 91 -12.38 4.22 -1.40
C GLY A 91 -13.32 4.81 -0.37
N GLU A 92 -14.44 5.32 -0.86
CA GLU A 92 -15.48 5.90 -0.05
C GLU A 92 -16.64 4.93 0.16
N PRO A 93 -17.19 4.86 1.39
CA PRO A 93 -18.43 4.13 1.60
C PRO A 93 -19.54 4.76 0.75
N THR A 94 -20.33 3.91 0.10
CA THR A 94 -21.52 4.34 -0.66
C THR A 94 -22.62 4.87 0.27
N PHE A 95 -23.58 5.62 -0.29
CA PHE A 95 -24.61 6.33 0.47
C PHE A 95 -25.41 5.43 1.41
N ASP A 96 -25.71 4.19 1.00
CA ASP A 96 -26.41 3.20 1.82
C ASP A 96 -25.64 2.84 3.11
N ILE A 97 -24.32 3.01 3.14
CA ILE A 97 -23.47 2.85 4.34
C ILE A 97 -23.39 4.14 5.16
N ARG A 98 -23.48 5.31 4.51
CA ARG A 98 -23.40 6.62 5.18
C ARG A 98 -24.70 6.98 5.92
N GLU A 99 -25.86 6.79 5.29
CA GLU A 99 -27.17 7.09 5.90
C GLU A 99 -27.56 6.09 6.99
N THR A 100 -27.01 4.87 6.94
CA THR A 100 -27.14 3.90 8.03
C THR A 100 -26.24 4.21 9.23
N GLY A 101 -25.73 5.44 9.34
CA GLY A 101 -25.32 6.05 10.61
C GLY A 101 -26.48 6.08 11.61
N TYR A 102 -26.83 4.91 12.16
CA TYR A 102 -27.97 4.70 13.02
C TYR A 102 -27.75 5.45 14.35
N ARG A 103 -28.59 6.47 14.61
CA ARG A 103 -28.86 6.93 15.97
C ARG A 103 -29.74 5.87 16.64
N PRO A 104 -29.29 5.19 17.71
CA PRO A 104 -30.10 4.16 18.34
C PRO A 104 -31.35 4.77 18.98
N LYS A 105 -32.53 4.44 18.42
CA LYS A 105 -33.82 4.62 19.09
C LYS A 105 -34.28 3.35 19.81
N THR A 106 -33.43 2.32 19.92
CA THR A 106 -33.72 1.09 20.65
C THR A 106 -32.59 0.79 21.64
N LYS A 107 -32.98 0.36 22.85
CA LYS A 107 -32.10 0.20 24.03
C LYS A 107 -30.96 -0.84 23.88
N ASN A 108 -30.83 -1.51 22.73
CA ASN A 108 -29.79 -2.51 22.46
C ASN A 108 -29.35 -2.43 20.98
N PRO A 109 -28.24 -1.72 20.65
CA PRO A 109 -27.74 -1.66 19.27
C PRO A 109 -27.01 -2.96 18.89
N GLN A 110 -27.52 -3.67 17.89
CA GLN A 110 -26.77 -4.70 17.17
C GLN A 110 -25.90 -4.04 16.09
N PRO A 111 -24.62 -4.39 15.94
CA PRO A 111 -23.74 -3.77 14.93
C PRO A 111 -24.23 -4.10 13.51
N VAL A 112 -24.36 -3.07 12.65
CA VAL A 112 -24.68 -3.25 11.23
C VAL A 112 -23.48 -3.91 10.55
N ARG A 113 -23.71 -5.12 10.06
CA ARG A 113 -22.75 -5.93 9.30
C ARG A 113 -22.82 -5.50 7.83
N VAL A 114 -21.89 -4.65 7.38
CA VAL A 114 -21.73 -4.35 5.95
C VAL A 114 -21.20 -5.61 5.30
N LYS A 115 -21.82 -6.17 4.25
CA LYS A 115 -21.27 -7.31 3.50
C LYS A 115 -19.91 -6.93 2.89
N GLY A 116 -18.85 -7.03 3.67
CA GLY A 116 -17.45 -7.12 3.32
C GLY A 116 -17.30 -8.21 2.28
N ILE A 117 -16.64 -7.84 1.21
CA ILE A 117 -16.68 -8.61 -0.01
C ILE A 117 -15.49 -9.55 0.06
N PRO A 118 -15.70 -10.89 0.02
CA PRO A 118 -14.60 -11.85 -0.17
C PRO A 118 -13.68 -11.46 -1.34
N ALA A 119 -14.23 -10.72 -2.30
CA ALA A 119 -13.64 -10.35 -3.57
C ALA A 119 -12.66 -9.16 -3.57
N LEU A 120 -12.45 -8.43 -2.45
CA LEU A 120 -11.44 -7.36 -2.45
C LEU A 120 -10.00 -7.90 -2.49
N ASN A 121 -9.81 -9.17 -2.10
CA ASN A 121 -8.53 -9.88 -2.25
C ASN A 121 -8.62 -11.12 -3.15
N ALA A 122 -9.80 -11.75 -3.27
CA ALA A 122 -9.92 -13.02 -4.01
C ALA A 122 -9.75 -12.87 -5.53
N ASP A 123 -9.77 -11.65 -6.05
CA ASP A 123 -9.37 -11.41 -7.43
C ASP A 123 -8.68 -10.04 -7.52
N ARG A 124 -7.34 -10.03 -7.48
CA ARG A 124 -6.54 -8.85 -7.83
C ARG A 124 -6.87 -8.31 -9.24
N ASN A 125 -7.64 -9.09 -10.03
CA ASN A 125 -8.12 -8.75 -11.36
C ASN A 125 -9.60 -8.33 -11.40
N LEU A 126 -10.31 -8.21 -10.27
CA LEU A 126 -11.65 -7.63 -10.28
C LEU A 126 -11.54 -6.12 -10.55
N VAL A 127 -11.80 -5.77 -11.81
CA VAL A 127 -11.79 -4.40 -12.35
C VAL A 127 -13.02 -3.59 -11.87
N THR A 128 -13.97 -4.21 -11.18
CA THR A 128 -15.24 -3.58 -10.81
C THR A 128 -15.24 -3.09 -9.37
N GLU A 129 -15.66 -1.83 -9.18
CA GLU A 129 -15.94 -1.28 -7.86
C GLU A 129 -16.97 -2.15 -7.14
N PRO A 130 -16.75 -2.51 -5.87
CA PRO A 130 -17.75 -3.21 -5.09
C PRO A 130 -18.97 -2.32 -4.84
N PRO A 131 -20.16 -2.90 -4.65
CA PRO A 131 -21.38 -2.16 -4.34
C PRO A 131 -21.30 -1.32 -3.05
N THR A 132 -20.36 -1.63 -2.15
CA THR A 132 -20.22 -0.99 -0.84
C THR A 132 -19.19 0.14 -0.80
N TYR A 133 -18.25 0.18 -1.75
CA TYR A 133 -17.22 1.21 -1.80
C TYR A 133 -17.00 1.65 -3.24
N LYS A 134 -16.98 2.96 -3.45
CA LYS A 134 -16.66 3.56 -4.74
C LYS A 134 -15.27 4.18 -4.74
N ASP A 135 -14.67 4.33 -5.91
CA ASP A 135 -13.51 5.20 -6.05
C ASP A 135 -13.84 6.60 -5.52
N ALA A 136 -12.89 7.17 -4.78
CA ALA A 136 -12.85 8.57 -4.47
C ALA A 136 -11.44 9.09 -4.74
N PRO A 137 -11.32 10.24 -5.41
CA PRO A 137 -10.04 10.91 -5.53
C PRO A 137 -9.43 11.16 -4.14
N ARG A 138 -8.13 10.84 -3.98
CA ARG A 138 -7.38 11.04 -2.74
C ARG A 138 -6.06 11.71 -3.03
N ARG A 139 -5.59 12.52 -2.09
CA ARG A 139 -4.25 13.12 -2.07
C ARG A 139 -3.21 12.13 -1.55
N TRP A 140 -3.61 11.19 -0.69
CA TRP A 140 -2.70 10.18 -0.19
C TRP A 140 -2.64 8.96 -1.13
N HIS A 141 -1.42 8.46 -1.34
CA HIS A 141 -1.15 7.33 -2.21
C HIS A 141 -0.11 6.40 -1.60
N VAL A 142 -0.12 5.15 -2.02
CA VAL A 142 0.84 4.12 -1.59
C VAL A 142 1.64 3.63 -2.78
N ILE A 143 2.95 3.64 -2.66
CA ILE A 143 3.87 2.90 -3.54
C ILE A 143 4.24 1.60 -2.84
N ASP A 144 3.98 0.47 -3.48
CA ASP A 144 4.41 -0.86 -3.02
C ASP A 144 5.69 -1.29 -3.73
N ALA A 145 6.77 -1.30 -2.96
CA ALA A 145 8.12 -1.59 -3.42
C ALA A 145 8.56 -3.02 -3.08
N ASP A 146 7.64 -3.98 -3.23
CA ASP A 146 7.90 -5.42 -3.02
C ASP A 146 8.67 -6.10 -4.18
N ASN A 147 8.61 -5.56 -5.40
CA ASN A 147 9.11 -6.20 -6.63
C ASN A 147 10.41 -5.60 -7.18
N ILE A 148 11.26 -5.08 -6.29
CA ILE A 148 12.53 -4.46 -6.67
C ILE A 148 13.63 -5.51 -6.69
N GLY A 149 14.44 -5.51 -7.75
CA GLY A 149 15.54 -6.46 -7.96
C GLY A 149 16.52 -6.52 -6.77
N SER A 150 17.05 -7.70 -6.49
CA SER A 150 17.95 -7.94 -5.35
C SER A 150 19.22 -7.11 -5.41
N GLU A 151 19.69 -6.75 -6.60
CA GLU A 151 20.83 -5.89 -6.84
C GLU A 151 20.68 -4.49 -6.24
N PHE A 152 19.45 -3.98 -6.17
CA PHE A 152 19.17 -2.66 -5.58
C PHE A 152 19.48 -2.64 -4.08
N TRP A 153 19.33 -3.79 -3.43
CA TRP A 153 19.44 -3.97 -1.98
C TRP A 153 20.80 -4.47 -1.52
N GLN A 154 21.73 -4.69 -2.46
CA GLN A 154 23.05 -5.22 -2.14
C GLN A 154 23.77 -4.34 -1.11
N GLY A 155 24.34 -5.01 -0.09
CA GLY A 155 25.09 -4.38 0.99
C GLY A 155 24.23 -3.64 2.03
N LEU A 156 22.92 -3.90 2.07
CA LEU A 156 22.02 -3.41 3.13
C LEU A 156 21.55 -4.58 3.99
N ASP A 157 21.52 -4.37 5.30
CA ASP A 157 20.91 -5.29 6.25
C ASP A 157 19.41 -4.99 6.35
N LEU A 158 18.56 -5.96 6.01
CA LEU A 158 17.10 -5.75 5.98
C LEU A 158 16.51 -5.35 7.33
N ILE A 159 17.15 -5.73 8.44
CA ILE A 159 16.67 -5.46 9.78
C ILE A 159 17.20 -4.10 10.27
N GLN A 160 18.51 -3.90 10.14
CA GLN A 160 19.20 -2.74 10.71
C GLN A 160 19.12 -1.50 9.80
N ASP A 161 19.11 -1.67 8.48
CA ASP A 161 19.17 -0.58 7.49
C ASP A 161 17.78 -0.11 7.00
N ALA A 162 16.69 -0.38 7.71
CA ALA A 162 15.33 -0.09 7.21
C ALA A 162 15.13 1.37 6.72
N GLU A 163 15.68 2.36 7.42
CA GLU A 163 15.61 3.76 6.98
C GLU A 163 16.49 4.01 5.74
N ARG A 164 17.68 3.42 5.70
CA ARG A 164 18.62 3.53 4.58
C ARG A 164 18.07 2.85 3.31
N ILE A 165 17.37 1.73 3.46
CA ILE A 165 16.58 1.05 2.42
C ILE A 165 15.55 2.02 1.85
N ALA A 166 14.75 2.65 2.70
CA ALA A 166 13.71 3.57 2.27
C ALA A 166 14.28 4.84 1.62
N ARG A 167 15.37 5.40 2.16
CA ARG A 167 16.09 6.53 1.54
C ARG A 167 16.72 6.16 0.19
N ARG A 168 17.29 4.95 0.05
CA ARG A 168 17.82 4.45 -1.22
C ARG A 168 16.69 4.30 -2.25
N PHE A 169 15.56 3.72 -1.86
CA PHE A 169 14.39 3.63 -2.72
C PHE A 169 13.91 5.01 -3.16
N ARG A 170 13.75 5.96 -2.22
CA ARG A 170 13.37 7.34 -2.52
C ARG A 170 14.31 8.01 -3.53
N ALA A 171 15.62 7.78 -3.43
CA ALA A 171 16.58 8.34 -4.39
C ALA A 171 16.38 7.82 -5.83
N GLY A 172 15.79 6.62 -5.99
CA GLY A 172 15.42 6.04 -7.27
C GLY A 172 14.11 6.56 -7.86
N LEU A 173 13.28 7.24 -7.07
CA LEU A 173 12.00 7.78 -7.53
C LEU A 173 12.20 8.94 -8.53
N PRO A 174 11.15 9.31 -9.30
CA PRO A 174 11.15 10.53 -10.09
C PRO A 174 11.54 11.76 -9.26
N GLU A 175 12.27 12.71 -9.85
CA GLU A 175 12.84 13.88 -9.16
C GLU A 175 11.81 14.62 -8.29
N TRP A 176 10.60 14.78 -8.83
CA TRP A 176 9.49 15.46 -8.18
C TRP A 176 8.95 14.75 -6.92
N LEU A 177 9.25 13.46 -6.72
CA LEU A 177 8.95 12.71 -5.48
C LEU A 177 10.15 12.62 -4.52
N ARG A 178 11.37 12.92 -4.95
CA ARG A 178 12.56 12.71 -4.10
C ARG A 178 12.61 13.61 -2.88
N GLY A 179 12.05 14.82 -3.02
CA GLY A 179 12.06 15.87 -2.00
C GLY A 179 10.88 15.82 -1.03
N THR A 180 9.89 14.95 -1.25
CA THR A 180 8.66 14.95 -0.46
C THR A 180 8.80 14.13 0.81
N ALA A 181 8.14 14.58 1.87
CA ALA A 181 7.96 13.78 3.07
C ALA A 181 7.18 12.49 2.73
N MET A 182 7.59 11.37 3.32
CA MET A 182 6.96 10.07 3.09
C MET A 182 6.79 9.31 4.39
N ILE A 183 5.64 8.66 4.57
CA ILE A 183 5.47 7.66 5.62
C ILE A 183 5.95 6.34 5.06
N VAL A 184 6.85 5.69 5.77
CA VAL A 184 7.33 4.36 5.43
C VAL A 184 6.67 3.36 6.34
N GLN A 185 6.06 2.34 5.73
CA GLN A 185 5.65 1.12 6.40
C GLN A 185 6.54 -0.02 5.92
N LEU A 186 7.24 -0.67 6.83
CA LEU A 186 7.85 -1.98 6.58
C LEU A 186 6.73 -3.01 6.55
N SER A 187 6.58 -3.70 5.42
CA SER A 187 5.56 -4.74 5.24
C SER A 187 5.68 -5.81 6.32
N SER A 188 4.60 -6.54 6.60
CA SER A 188 4.57 -7.61 7.60
C SER A 188 5.63 -8.70 7.37
N SER A 189 6.05 -8.91 6.12
CA SER A 189 7.06 -9.92 5.76
C SER A 189 8.46 -9.34 5.54
N HIS A 190 8.66 -8.04 5.82
CA HIS A 190 9.97 -7.40 5.72
C HIS A 190 10.96 -8.06 6.68
N GLY A 191 12.10 -8.52 6.16
CA GLY A 191 13.15 -9.15 6.97
C GLY A 191 12.79 -10.53 7.54
N VAL A 192 11.65 -11.13 7.15
CA VAL A 192 11.18 -12.41 7.69
C VAL A 192 11.49 -13.54 6.71
N GLU A 193 12.42 -14.40 7.09
CA GLU A 193 12.61 -15.71 6.45
C GLU A 193 11.52 -16.67 6.92
N HIS A 194 10.98 -17.47 6.00
CA HIS A 194 9.92 -18.42 6.32
C HIS A 194 9.91 -19.57 5.35
N TYR A 195 9.44 -20.73 5.80
CA TYR A 195 9.19 -21.87 4.92
C TYR A 195 7.78 -21.78 4.36
N VAL A 196 7.64 -21.98 3.06
CA VAL A 196 6.36 -22.14 2.39
C VAL A 196 6.23 -23.60 1.96
N VAL A 197 5.14 -24.23 2.35
CA VAL A 197 4.81 -25.57 1.87
C VAL A 197 3.87 -25.39 0.69
N PRO A 198 4.33 -25.60 -0.57
CA PRO A 198 3.47 -25.43 -1.72
C PRO A 198 2.38 -26.50 -1.72
N THR A 199 1.17 -26.11 -2.11
CA THR A 199 0.08 -27.05 -2.40
C THR A 199 -0.23 -26.94 -3.88
N ASP A 200 -0.20 -28.06 -4.59
CA ASP A 200 -0.56 -28.07 -6.00
C ASP A 200 -2.09 -27.90 -6.18
N PRO A 201 -2.58 -27.66 -7.41
CA PRO A 201 -4.02 -27.50 -7.66
C PRO A 201 -4.88 -28.71 -7.27
N ASP A 202 -4.27 -29.90 -7.16
CA ASP A 202 -4.93 -31.14 -6.77
C ASP A 202 -4.94 -31.35 -5.25
N GLY A 203 -4.33 -30.43 -4.48
CA GLY A 203 -4.28 -30.47 -3.03
C GLY A 203 -3.10 -31.24 -2.46
N ASN A 204 -2.15 -31.71 -3.28
CA ASN A 204 -0.96 -32.39 -2.79
C ASN A 204 0.02 -31.39 -2.20
N VAL A 205 0.56 -31.76 -1.04
CA VAL A 205 1.51 -30.97 -0.28
C VAL A 205 2.92 -31.30 -0.76
N GLY A 206 3.64 -30.29 -1.28
CA GLY A 206 5.03 -30.44 -1.70
C GLY A 206 6.03 -30.25 -0.55
N GLU A 207 7.32 -30.35 -0.86
CA GLU A 207 8.39 -30.13 0.12
C GLU A 207 8.45 -28.65 0.57
N PRO A 208 8.73 -28.38 1.86
CA PRO A 208 8.91 -27.02 2.35
C PRO A 208 10.05 -26.28 1.62
N GLU A 209 9.76 -25.10 1.09
CA GLU A 209 10.74 -24.23 0.45
C GLU A 209 11.06 -23.04 1.35
N LEU A 210 12.35 -22.80 1.66
CA LEU A 210 12.76 -21.59 2.37
C LEU A 210 12.63 -20.37 1.46
N LYS A 211 11.74 -19.44 1.82
CA LYS A 211 11.67 -18.11 1.22
C LYS A 211 12.61 -17.17 1.97
N THR A 212 13.63 -16.71 1.26
CA THR A 212 14.60 -15.74 1.78
C THR A 212 13.92 -14.41 2.08
N ALA A 213 14.41 -13.74 3.12
CA ALA A 213 13.95 -12.42 3.49
C ALA A 213 14.17 -11.44 2.33
N LYS A 214 13.18 -10.59 2.09
CA LYS A 214 13.26 -9.51 1.10
C LYS A 214 12.87 -8.20 1.75
N PRO A 215 13.45 -7.08 1.29
CA PRO A 215 12.93 -5.77 1.63
C PRO A 215 11.55 -5.62 0.98
N LYS A 216 10.60 -5.24 1.82
CA LYS A 216 9.21 -5.02 1.45
C LYS A 216 8.75 -3.76 2.16
N LEU A 217 8.46 -2.72 1.40
CA LEU A 217 8.10 -1.42 1.95
C LEU A 217 6.94 -0.82 1.18
N HIS A 218 6.05 -0.19 1.93
CA HIS A 218 5.03 0.70 1.40
C HIS A 218 5.42 2.14 1.73
N LEU A 219 5.40 3.01 0.73
CA LEU A 219 5.64 4.44 0.93
C LEU A 219 4.35 5.20 0.70
N PHE A 220 3.86 5.84 1.75
CA PHE A 220 2.74 6.77 1.65
C PHE A 220 3.27 8.17 1.43
N TYR A 221 2.65 8.89 0.51
CA TYR A 221 2.97 10.29 0.21
C TYR A 221 1.69 11.04 -0.08
N LEU A 222 1.77 12.37 0.04
CA LEU A 222 0.69 13.27 -0.34
C LEU A 222 1.01 13.97 -1.66
N THR A 223 0.00 14.08 -2.51
CA THR A 223 -0.03 14.95 -3.67
C THR A 223 -0.70 16.29 -3.32
N ASP A 224 -0.41 17.31 -4.12
CA ASP A 224 -1.05 18.63 -4.03
C ASP A 224 -2.55 18.56 -4.35
N ARG A 225 -2.92 17.69 -5.28
CA ARG A 225 -4.27 17.44 -5.76
C ARG A 225 -4.64 15.98 -5.58
N ALA A 226 -5.92 15.73 -5.34
CA ALA A 226 -6.41 14.37 -5.30
C ALA A 226 -6.23 13.70 -6.67
N LEU A 227 -5.56 12.54 -6.73
CA LEU A 227 -5.54 11.71 -7.94
C LEU A 227 -6.75 10.76 -7.91
N THR A 228 -7.10 10.18 -9.05
CA THR A 228 -8.09 9.08 -9.24
C THR A 228 -7.42 7.70 -9.17
N ALA A 229 -8.15 6.57 -9.27
CA ALA A 229 -7.53 5.25 -9.47
C ALA A 229 -6.57 5.25 -10.67
N ASP A 230 -7.08 5.63 -11.85
CA ASP A 230 -6.34 5.56 -13.11
C ASP A 230 -5.04 6.37 -13.09
N GLN A 231 -5.08 7.56 -12.47
CA GLN A 231 -3.88 8.38 -12.29
C GLN A 231 -2.87 7.75 -11.34
N GLY A 232 -3.35 7.05 -10.30
CA GLY A 232 -2.50 6.26 -9.40
C GLY A 232 -1.84 5.07 -10.11
N ASP A 233 -2.59 4.35 -10.95
CA ASP A 233 -2.07 3.24 -11.76
C ASP A 233 -0.98 3.70 -12.73
N LEU A 234 -1.18 4.85 -13.37
CA LEU A 234 -0.18 5.46 -14.25
C LEU A 234 1.10 5.83 -13.50
N LEU A 235 0.96 6.37 -12.28
CA LEU A 235 2.09 6.72 -11.44
C LEU A 235 2.87 5.49 -10.98
N ALA A 236 2.18 4.44 -10.52
CA ALA A 236 2.82 3.17 -10.18
C ALA A 236 3.58 2.58 -11.38
N LYS A 237 3.01 2.66 -12.58
CA LYS A 237 3.69 2.25 -13.82
C LYS A 237 4.93 3.08 -14.15
N GLU A 238 4.91 4.40 -13.89
CA GLU A 238 6.07 5.27 -14.09
C GLU A 238 7.23 4.91 -13.15
N ILE A 239 6.90 4.60 -11.89
CA ILE A 239 7.86 4.21 -10.85
C ILE A 239 8.35 2.76 -11.06
N GLY A 240 7.54 1.93 -11.73
CA GLY A 240 7.84 0.51 -11.94
C GLY A 240 7.40 -0.37 -10.77
N THR A 241 6.31 -0.01 -10.08
CA THR A 241 5.76 -0.71 -8.92
C THR A 241 4.38 -1.29 -9.21
N ASP A 242 3.87 -2.12 -8.29
CA ASP A 242 2.51 -2.68 -8.39
C ASP A 242 1.47 -1.54 -8.31
N PRO A 243 0.56 -1.39 -9.30
CA PRO A 243 -0.52 -0.42 -9.22
C PRO A 243 -1.61 -0.80 -8.23
N ALA A 244 -1.72 -2.07 -7.82
CA ALA A 244 -2.83 -2.55 -7.02
C ALA A 244 -3.05 -1.74 -5.72
N PRO A 245 -2.01 -1.36 -4.97
CA PRO A 245 -2.17 -0.51 -3.77
C PRO A 245 -2.57 0.94 -4.07
N ALA A 246 -2.38 1.41 -5.30
CA ALA A 246 -2.89 2.70 -5.75
C ALA A 246 -4.38 2.62 -6.12
N ARG A 247 -4.93 1.42 -6.36
CA ARG A 247 -6.34 1.22 -6.67
C ARG A 247 -7.21 1.46 -5.45
N THR A 248 -8.40 1.92 -5.74
CA THR A 248 -9.20 2.68 -4.79
C THR A 248 -9.98 1.81 -3.84
N VAL A 249 -10.11 0.54 -4.18
CA VAL A 249 -10.94 -0.39 -3.43
C VAL A 249 -10.12 -1.57 -2.92
N GLN A 250 -8.82 -1.39 -2.79
CA GLN A 250 -7.95 -2.41 -2.20
C GLN A 250 -7.64 -2.06 -0.75
N HIS A 251 -7.68 -3.08 0.12
CA HIS A 251 -7.22 -2.93 1.49
C HIS A 251 -5.72 -2.69 1.52
N VAL A 252 -5.31 -1.65 2.24
CA VAL A 252 -3.93 -1.49 2.66
C VAL A 252 -3.84 -2.02 4.08
N TYR A 253 -3.20 -3.18 4.23
CA TYR A 253 -3.01 -3.81 5.53
C TYR A 253 -1.99 -3.00 6.32
N THR A 254 -2.47 -2.30 7.34
CA THR A 254 -1.65 -1.41 8.16
C THR A 254 -1.25 -2.01 9.50
N ALA A 255 -1.98 -3.02 9.98
CA ALA A 255 -1.74 -3.64 11.26
C ALA A 255 -0.33 -4.24 11.39
N THR A 256 0.30 -4.02 12.54
CA THR A 256 1.57 -4.65 12.91
C THR A 256 1.41 -6.17 12.90
N PRO A 257 2.33 -6.93 12.29
CA PRO A 257 2.26 -8.40 12.31
C PRO A 257 2.37 -8.94 13.74
N ALA A 258 1.73 -10.08 13.97
CA ALA A 258 1.82 -10.80 15.22
C ALA A 258 2.76 -12.00 15.06
N PHE A 259 3.64 -12.21 16.04
CA PHE A 259 4.57 -13.33 16.06
C PHE A 259 4.28 -14.22 17.27
N PHE A 260 4.34 -15.53 17.06
CA PHE A 260 4.02 -16.57 18.02
C PHE A 260 5.13 -17.64 17.98
N ASP A 261 5.35 -18.34 19.09
CA ASP A 261 6.07 -19.62 19.08
C ASP A 261 5.25 -20.69 19.82
N THR A 262 5.53 -21.96 19.54
CA THR A 262 4.77 -23.08 20.13
C THR A 262 4.80 -23.17 21.67
N LYS A 263 5.74 -22.50 22.32
CA LYS A 263 5.88 -22.44 23.78
C LYS A 263 5.34 -21.12 24.36
N ASN A 264 5.39 -20.05 23.59
CA ASN A 264 5.04 -18.69 23.98
C ASN A 264 3.93 -18.17 23.07
N ASN A 265 2.78 -17.87 23.68
CA ASN A 265 1.62 -17.27 23.01
C ASN A 265 1.88 -15.89 22.35
N SER A 266 3.11 -15.35 22.44
CA SER A 266 3.59 -14.22 21.66
C SER A 266 5.12 -14.17 21.72
N VAL A 267 5.78 -13.82 20.62
CA VAL A 267 7.20 -13.46 20.57
C VAL A 267 7.38 -12.07 19.98
N ALA A 268 8.54 -11.47 20.24
CA ALA A 268 8.87 -10.15 19.73
C ALA A 268 8.97 -10.17 18.20
N ASP A 269 8.61 -9.05 17.58
CA ASP A 269 8.88 -8.80 16.17
C ASP A 269 10.40 -8.89 15.93
N PRO A 270 10.88 -9.69 14.96
CA PRO A 270 12.31 -9.85 14.67
C PRO A 270 12.98 -8.53 14.25
N LEU A 271 12.22 -7.53 13.81
CA LEU A 271 12.78 -6.21 13.55
C LEU A 271 13.19 -5.46 14.82
N GLY A 272 12.62 -5.81 15.98
CA GLY A 272 12.93 -5.17 17.26
C GLY A 272 12.62 -3.66 17.32
N ARG A 273 11.84 -3.14 16.36
CA ARG A 273 11.56 -1.71 16.20
C ARG A 273 10.16 -1.47 15.66
N GLU A 274 9.73 -0.21 15.68
CA GLU A 274 8.52 0.21 14.96
C GLU A 274 8.69 -0.01 13.45
N ARG A 275 7.65 -0.57 12.82
CA ARG A 275 7.56 -0.75 11.36
C ARG A 275 7.11 0.50 10.61
N TRP A 276 6.77 1.56 11.34
CA TRP A 276 6.24 2.80 10.80
C TRP A 276 7.15 3.96 11.18
N PHE A 277 7.59 4.75 10.20
CA PHE A 277 8.37 5.97 10.46
C PHE A 277 8.15 6.99 9.35
N LEU A 278 8.41 8.26 9.67
CA LEU A 278 8.37 9.36 8.71
C LEU A 278 9.79 9.60 8.17
N LEU A 279 9.93 9.67 6.86
CA LEU A 279 11.15 10.14 6.20
C LEU A 279 11.05 11.63 5.92
N ASP A 280 12.03 12.38 6.42
CA ASP A 280 12.10 13.84 6.26
C ASP A 280 12.12 14.25 4.80
N GLY A 281 11.34 15.28 4.49
CA GLY A 281 11.27 15.96 3.21
C GLY A 281 10.39 17.19 3.40
N ASP A 282 10.12 17.91 2.33
CA ASP A 282 9.15 18.99 2.40
C ASP A 282 7.74 18.39 2.63
N ALA A 283 7.20 18.66 3.83
CA ALA A 283 5.86 18.23 4.25
C ALA A 283 4.75 18.95 3.47
N HIS A 284 5.10 20.05 2.81
CA HIS A 284 4.26 20.86 1.96
C HIS A 284 4.73 20.83 0.51
N ALA A 285 5.66 19.95 0.12
CA ALA A 285 6.09 19.85 -1.27
C ALA A 285 4.87 19.45 -2.09
N THR A 286 4.31 20.47 -2.73
CA THR A 286 3.23 20.31 -3.67
C THR A 286 3.85 19.71 -4.91
N LEU A 287 3.59 18.43 -5.13
CA LEU A 287 3.92 17.78 -6.38
C LEU A 287 3.30 18.62 -7.49
N PRO A 288 4.01 19.00 -8.57
CA PRO A 288 3.34 19.50 -9.74
C PRO A 288 2.48 18.33 -10.22
N GLY A 289 1.17 18.40 -10.01
CA GLY A 289 0.28 17.39 -10.54
C GLY A 289 0.62 17.17 -12.03
N PRO A 290 0.64 15.92 -12.53
CA PRO A 290 1.16 15.57 -13.85
C PRO A 290 0.87 16.65 -14.88
N SER A 291 1.88 17.45 -15.26
CA SER A 291 1.68 18.58 -16.16
C SER A 291 1.39 18.03 -17.54
N ALA A 292 0.49 18.65 -18.31
CA ALA A 292 0.23 18.25 -19.69
C ALA A 292 1.53 18.15 -20.52
N ALA A 293 2.55 18.97 -20.20
CA ALA A 293 3.88 18.93 -20.80
C ALA A 293 4.69 17.64 -20.50
N MET A 294 4.43 16.96 -19.38
CA MET A 294 5.01 15.64 -19.07
C MET A 294 4.42 14.52 -19.96
N TRP A 295 3.24 14.76 -20.56
CA TRP A 295 2.48 13.76 -21.33
C TRP A 295 2.57 13.94 -22.85
N GLU A 296 2.92 15.13 -23.34
CA GLU A 296 3.13 15.35 -24.79
C GLU A 296 4.40 14.70 -25.34
N HIS A 297 5.40 14.41 -24.50
CA HIS A 297 6.69 13.93 -24.98
C HIS A 297 6.74 12.43 -25.35
N LYS A 298 5.64 11.68 -25.22
CA LYS A 298 5.58 10.22 -25.50
C LYS A 298 4.54 9.77 -26.52
N SER A 299 3.76 10.68 -27.12
CA SER A 299 2.87 10.32 -28.24
C SER A 299 3.59 10.24 -29.59
N GLY A 300 4.90 10.56 -29.63
CA GLY A 300 5.69 10.62 -30.86
C GLY A 300 6.99 9.84 -30.84
N ILE A 301 7.03 8.57 -30.41
CA ILE A 301 8.15 7.66 -30.77
C ILE A 301 7.60 6.26 -31.07
N GLY A 302 7.70 5.87 -32.33
CA GLY A 302 7.43 4.52 -32.84
C GLY A 302 8.35 3.47 -32.19
N GLY A 303 8.03 2.20 -32.44
CA GLY A 303 8.63 1.02 -31.82
C GLY A 303 10.16 1.10 -31.64
N GLY A 304 10.57 1.38 -30.41
CA GLY A 304 11.95 1.22 -29.95
C GLY A 304 11.93 0.37 -28.68
N LYS A 305 12.40 -0.88 -28.78
CA LYS A 305 12.72 -1.72 -27.63
C LYS A 305 13.68 -0.93 -26.73
N ARG A 306 13.23 -0.53 -25.54
CA ARG A 306 14.14 0.02 -24.53
C ARG A 306 14.89 -1.13 -23.87
N HIS A 307 16.16 -1.26 -24.22
CA HIS A 307 17.12 -2.06 -23.48
C HIS A 307 17.25 -1.53 -22.05
N PHE A 308 17.00 -2.40 -21.07
CA PHE A 308 17.55 -2.21 -19.73
C PHE A 308 19.06 -2.05 -19.87
N ARG A 309 19.61 -0.92 -19.41
CA ARG A 309 21.06 -0.76 -19.27
C ARG A 309 21.51 -1.70 -18.15
N THR A 310 22.06 -2.84 -18.54
CA THR A 310 22.99 -3.61 -17.72
C THR A 310 24.16 -2.69 -17.36
N PHE A 311 24.40 -2.51 -16.06
CA PHE A 311 25.64 -1.89 -15.58
C PHE A 311 26.78 -2.86 -15.86
N THR A 312 27.61 -2.57 -16.86
CA THR A 312 28.87 -3.26 -17.07
C THR A 312 29.88 -2.78 -16.04
N SER A 313 30.38 -3.70 -15.22
CA SER A 313 31.54 -3.51 -14.35
C SER A 313 32.77 -3.15 -15.17
N THR A 314 33.37 -1.99 -14.92
CA THR A 314 34.71 -1.66 -15.40
C THR A 314 35.70 -1.72 -14.25
N GLY A 315 36.64 -2.67 -14.35
CA GLY A 315 38.04 -2.45 -14.03
C GLY A 315 38.49 -2.61 -12.58
N LEU A 316 38.82 -3.86 -12.19
CA LEU A 316 39.84 -4.13 -11.19
C LEU A 316 41.17 -4.33 -11.93
N THR A 317 42.05 -3.34 -11.79
CA THR A 317 43.45 -3.41 -12.23
C THR A 317 44.22 -4.27 -11.23
N LYS A 318 45.03 -5.20 -11.75
CA LYS A 318 46.02 -6.00 -11.02
C LYS A 318 46.88 -5.12 -10.11
N PHE A 319 47.03 -5.49 -8.84
CA PHE A 319 48.29 -5.74 -8.14
C PHE A 319 48.03 -6.75 -7.03
#